data_AF-A0A7W0ZSN4-F1
#
_entry.id   AF-A0A7W0ZSN4-F1
#
_cell.length_a   1.000
_cell.length_b   1.000
_cell.length_c   1.000
_cell.angle_alpha   90.00
_cell.angle_beta   90.00
_cell.angle_gamma   90.00
#
_symmetry.space_group_name_H-M   'P 1'
#
loop_
_entity.id
_entity.type
_entity.pdbx_description
1 polymer ?
#
loop_
_entity_poly.entity_id
_entity_poly.type
_entity_poly.pdbx_seq_one_letter_code
_entity_poly.pdbx_strand_id
1 'polypeptide(L)'
;MRPIVTTSALGLILALCIGCTKATSAGEDGTGVAPPPPPPGDVSVELSGVTLGEDCGAGWAPPPPAPPARRAAPSTPAAMAPADCAEPGCGNHYRACQQTSIQLALHATGTSGPTPVRIRKVELLDAKGASLGELTPKSPSRWSDAGAYQAWDQTLAPGERAAVSYVLSTPGWNTMEGGMYAQTGKTFQVRVTVLVGAKDRVVEKKAIQPAIAPPPVPT
;
A
#
# COMPACT_ATOMS: atom_id res chain seq x y z
N MET A 1 -6.48 -72.65 14.22
CA MET A 1 -5.62 -71.46 14.41
C MET A 1 -4.98 -71.15 13.06
N ARG A 2 -5.52 -70.15 12.35
CA ARG A 2 -5.15 -69.83 10.97
C ARG A 2 -5.17 -68.31 10.77
N PRO A 3 -4.28 -67.77 9.91
CA PRO A 3 -4.12 -66.35 9.61
C PRO A 3 -5.14 -65.91 8.56
N ILE A 4 -5.51 -64.62 8.53
CA ILE A 4 -6.20 -64.04 7.37
C ILE A 4 -5.59 -62.68 7.00
N VAL A 5 -5.15 -62.66 5.74
CA VAL A 5 -4.67 -61.59 4.88
C VAL A 5 -5.85 -60.87 4.23
N THR A 6 -5.81 -59.55 4.02
CA THR A 6 -6.54 -58.84 2.93
C THR A 6 -5.89 -57.46 2.75
N THR A 7 -5.06 -57.15 1.75
CA THR A 7 -5.22 -57.08 0.28
C THR A 7 -6.09 -55.93 -0.22
N SER A 8 -5.41 -54.94 -0.84
CA SER A 8 -5.76 -54.10 -1.99
C SER A 8 -7.08 -53.35 -2.09
N ALA A 9 -7.00 -52.09 -2.51
CA ALA A 9 -7.46 -51.69 -3.85
C ALA A 9 -6.90 -50.32 -4.27
N LEU A 10 -6.05 -50.35 -5.30
CA LEU A 10 -5.79 -49.22 -6.20
C LEU A 10 -7.11 -48.79 -6.86
N GLY A 11 -7.41 -47.49 -6.84
CA GLY A 11 -8.50 -46.89 -7.61
C GLY A 11 -7.96 -45.72 -8.44
N LEU A 12 -7.31 -46.06 -9.57
CA LEU A 12 -6.93 -45.11 -10.61
C LEU A 12 -8.20 -44.81 -11.44
N ILE A 13 -8.79 -43.62 -11.29
CA ILE A 13 -9.82 -43.12 -12.21
C ILE A 13 -9.22 -41.96 -13.00
N LEU A 14 -8.79 -42.29 -14.22
CA LEU A 14 -8.41 -41.35 -15.26
C LEU A 14 -9.70 -41.01 -16.04
N ALA A 15 -10.26 -39.82 -15.80
CA ALA A 15 -11.37 -39.29 -16.59
C ALA A 15 -10.86 -38.13 -17.45
N LEU A 16 -10.60 -38.44 -18.72
CA LEU A 16 -10.22 -37.50 -19.77
C LEU A 16 -11.51 -36.85 -20.30
N CYS A 17 -11.79 -35.60 -19.90
CA CYS A 17 -12.86 -34.79 -20.49
C CYS A 17 -12.24 -33.65 -21.29
N ILE A 18 -11.99 -33.90 -22.58
CA ILE A 18 -11.70 -32.86 -23.57
C ILE A 18 -13.05 -32.30 -24.03
N GLY A 19 -13.42 -31.13 -23.51
CA GLY A 19 -14.57 -30.35 -23.97
C GLY A 19 -14.19 -28.88 -24.07
N CYS A 20 -14.17 -28.35 -25.28
CA CYS A 20 -14.13 -26.90 -25.52
C CYS A 20 -15.46 -26.28 -25.08
N THR A 21 -15.56 -25.89 -23.82
CA THR A 21 -16.64 -25.01 -23.34
C THR A 21 -16.21 -23.56 -23.51
N LYS A 22 -16.91 -22.87 -24.40
CA LYS A 22 -17.05 -21.42 -24.43
C LYS A 22 -17.28 -20.96 -22.98
N ALA A 23 -16.37 -20.15 -22.43
CA ALA A 23 -16.45 -19.66 -21.06
C ALA A 23 -17.64 -18.70 -20.91
N THR A 24 -18.83 -19.26 -20.70
CA THR A 24 -19.90 -18.60 -19.99
C THR A 24 -19.42 -18.49 -18.54
N SER A 25 -19.13 -17.28 -18.10
CA SER A 25 -18.96 -16.94 -16.70
C SER A 25 -20.23 -17.34 -15.95
N ALA A 26 -20.23 -18.55 -15.38
CA ALA A 26 -21.20 -18.93 -14.37
C ALA A 26 -21.02 -17.94 -13.22
N GLY A 27 -21.99 -17.05 -13.07
CA GLY A 27 -22.12 -16.23 -11.88
C GLY A 27 -22.17 -17.18 -10.69
N GLU A 28 -21.21 -17.00 -9.79
CA GLU A 28 -21.35 -17.47 -8.43
C GLU A 28 -22.62 -16.82 -7.89
N ASP A 29 -23.68 -17.63 -7.81
CA ASP A 29 -24.88 -17.40 -7.02
C ASP A 29 -24.49 -17.52 -5.54
N GLY A 30 -23.51 -16.70 -5.14
CA GLY A 30 -23.27 -16.38 -3.76
C GLY A 30 -24.40 -15.46 -3.38
N THR A 31 -25.35 -15.96 -2.59
CA THR A 31 -26.13 -15.12 -1.67
C THR A 31 -25.13 -14.29 -0.86
N GLY A 32 -24.71 -13.18 -1.44
CA GLY A 32 -23.87 -12.17 -0.85
C GLY A 32 -24.71 -11.48 0.19
N VAL A 33 -24.81 -12.11 1.35
CA VAL A 33 -25.27 -11.45 2.55
C VAL A 33 -24.32 -10.28 2.72
N ALA A 34 -24.81 -9.08 2.39
CA ALA A 34 -24.06 -7.86 2.61
C ALA A 34 -23.55 -7.92 4.06
N PRO A 35 -22.24 -7.69 4.30
CA PRO A 35 -21.71 -7.72 5.65
C PRO A 35 -22.59 -6.85 6.53
N PRO A 36 -22.96 -7.32 7.75
CA PRO A 36 -23.90 -6.60 8.60
C PRO A 36 -23.42 -5.16 8.75
N PRO A 37 -24.31 -4.16 8.65
CA PRO A 37 -23.93 -2.77 8.77
C PRO A 37 -23.17 -2.59 10.08
N PRO A 38 -22.06 -1.83 10.08
CA PRO A 38 -21.26 -1.63 11.28
C PRO A 38 -22.14 -1.09 12.41
N PRO A 39 -21.88 -1.48 13.67
CA PRO A 39 -22.66 -1.00 14.80
C PRO A 39 -22.69 0.54 14.80
N PRO A 40 -23.85 1.18 15.08
CA PRO A 40 -23.92 2.62 15.22
C PRO A 40 -22.94 3.11 16.30
N GLY A 41 -22.23 4.21 16.03
CA GLY A 41 -21.26 4.77 16.98
C GLY A 41 -19.84 4.29 16.78
N ASP A 42 -19.48 3.94 15.56
CA ASP A 42 -18.18 3.40 15.22
C ASP A 42 -17.56 4.15 14.04
N VAL A 43 -16.22 4.24 14.03
CA VAL A 43 -15.49 4.73 12.85
C VAL A 43 -14.99 3.51 12.10
N SER A 44 -15.45 3.37 10.86
CA SER A 44 -14.86 2.40 9.94
C SER A 44 -13.49 2.90 9.49
N VAL A 45 -12.50 2.02 9.56
CA VAL A 45 -11.13 2.29 9.14
C VAL A 45 -10.76 1.29 8.05
N GLU A 46 -10.26 1.78 6.93
CA GLU A 46 -9.79 0.94 5.82
C GLU A 46 -8.41 1.42 5.36
N LEU A 47 -7.51 0.46 5.08
CA LEU A 47 -6.17 0.75 4.56
C LEU A 47 -6.18 0.79 3.02
N SER A 48 -6.45 1.97 2.46
CA SER A 48 -6.62 2.17 1.02
C SER A 48 -5.31 2.04 0.25
N GLY A 49 -4.19 2.51 0.81
CA GLY A 49 -2.91 2.61 0.10
C GLY A 49 -1.71 2.41 1.01
N VAL A 50 -0.65 1.81 0.48
CA VAL A 50 0.66 1.69 1.16
C VAL A 50 1.75 1.85 0.11
N THR A 51 2.72 2.69 0.40
CA THR A 51 3.97 2.82 -0.36
C THR A 51 5.12 2.51 0.58
N LEU A 52 5.97 1.57 0.19
CA LEU A 52 7.16 1.18 0.95
C LEU A 52 8.40 1.66 0.21
N GLY A 53 9.10 2.65 0.76
CA GLY A 53 10.27 3.26 0.12
C GLY A 53 11.31 3.68 1.15
N GLU A 54 11.92 4.84 0.94
CA GLU A 54 12.89 5.46 1.84
C GLU A 54 12.23 6.63 2.62
N ASP A 55 12.98 7.25 3.53
CA ASP A 55 12.60 8.49 4.21
C ASP A 55 13.32 9.63 3.52
N CYS A 56 12.54 10.45 2.83
CA CYS A 56 13.05 11.50 1.96
C CYS A 56 13.51 12.74 2.75
N GLY A 57 13.38 12.71 4.08
CA GLY A 57 13.70 13.83 4.95
C GLY A 57 12.70 14.98 4.81
N ALA A 58 12.69 15.89 5.80
CA ALA A 58 11.79 17.04 5.81
C ALA A 58 12.13 18.13 4.76
N GLY A 59 13.29 18.01 4.10
CA GLY A 59 13.77 18.97 3.09
C GLY A 59 13.35 18.64 1.66
N TRP A 60 12.74 17.47 1.42
CA TRP A 60 12.23 17.13 0.09
C TRP A 60 10.84 17.73 -0.11
N ALA A 61 10.81 19.02 -0.48
CA ALA A 61 9.64 19.53 -1.19
C ALA A 61 9.74 19.04 -2.64
N PRO A 62 8.70 18.38 -3.20
CA PRO A 62 8.67 18.18 -4.64
C PRO A 62 8.88 19.54 -5.31
N PRO A 63 9.67 19.62 -6.40
CA PRO A 63 9.81 20.88 -7.12
C PRO A 63 8.41 21.41 -7.44
N PRO A 64 8.17 22.73 -7.29
CA PRO A 64 6.86 23.28 -7.57
C PRO A 64 6.42 22.84 -8.97
N PRO A 65 5.12 22.52 -9.15
CA PRO A 65 4.64 22.11 -10.46
C PRO A 65 5.08 23.17 -11.47
N ALA A 66 5.73 22.72 -12.54
CA ALA A 66 6.12 23.64 -13.60
C ALA A 66 4.90 24.48 -13.98
N PRO A 67 5.03 25.81 -14.11
CA PRO A 67 3.91 26.64 -14.51
C PRO A 67 3.31 26.04 -15.78
N PRO A 68 1.96 26.04 -15.93
CA PRO A 68 1.31 25.40 -17.07
C PRO A 68 1.99 25.93 -18.33
N ALA A 69 2.69 25.04 -19.03
CA ALA A 69 3.39 25.41 -20.24
C ALA A 69 2.33 26.04 -21.14
N ARG A 70 2.49 27.33 -21.45
CA ARG A 70 1.69 27.96 -22.52
C ARG A 70 1.82 27.01 -23.69
N ARG A 71 0.69 26.46 -24.15
CA ARG A 71 0.61 25.51 -25.25
C ARG A 71 1.38 26.11 -26.42
N ALA A 72 2.63 25.71 -26.58
CA ALA A 72 3.43 26.17 -27.70
C ALA A 72 2.72 25.68 -28.95
N ALA A 73 2.61 26.54 -29.96
CA ALA A 73 2.17 26.11 -31.28
C ALA A 73 3.00 24.89 -31.69
N PRO A 74 2.43 23.91 -32.41
CA PRO A 74 3.14 22.71 -32.81
C PRO A 74 4.27 23.09 -33.77
N SER A 75 5.45 23.37 -33.23
CA SER A 75 6.69 23.45 -33.99
C SER A 75 7.23 22.04 -34.18
N THR A 76 7.76 21.82 -35.38
CA THR A 76 8.49 20.65 -35.88
C THR A 76 9.27 19.92 -34.78
N PRO A 77 9.28 18.57 -34.72
CA PRO A 77 10.02 17.83 -33.71
C PRO A 77 11.51 18.19 -33.80
N ALA A 78 11.96 19.05 -32.89
CA ALA A 78 13.37 19.26 -32.67
C ALA A 78 13.95 17.93 -32.16
N ALA A 79 15.00 17.45 -32.82
CA ALA A 79 15.83 16.38 -32.29
C ALA A 79 16.12 16.70 -30.83
N MET A 80 15.86 15.75 -29.93
CA MET A 80 16.22 15.89 -28.51
C MET A 80 17.69 16.30 -28.46
N ALA A 81 17.96 17.55 -28.13
CA ALA A 81 19.30 17.99 -27.81
C ALA A 81 19.80 17.07 -26.68
N PRO A 82 21.04 16.58 -26.72
CA PRO A 82 21.66 15.97 -25.57
C PRO A 82 21.43 16.88 -24.36
N ALA A 83 21.07 16.32 -23.20
CA ALA A 83 21.01 17.12 -22.00
C ALA A 83 22.43 17.68 -21.74
N ASP A 84 22.64 18.95 -22.11
CA ASP A 84 23.90 19.70 -21.92
C ASP A 84 24.09 19.98 -20.44
N CYS A 85 24.46 18.93 -19.74
CA CYS A 85 24.75 18.89 -18.33
C CYS A 85 26.27 18.73 -18.20
N ALA A 86 27.01 19.81 -18.47
CA ALA A 86 28.48 19.81 -18.54
C ALA A 86 29.18 19.70 -17.17
N GLU A 87 28.45 19.80 -16.06
CA GLU A 87 28.98 19.68 -14.71
C GLU A 87 29.03 18.20 -14.25
N PRO A 88 30.13 17.74 -13.62
CA PRO A 88 30.18 16.42 -13.01
C PRO A 88 29.07 16.28 -11.96
N GLY A 89 28.11 15.38 -12.22
CA GLY A 89 26.92 15.16 -11.37
C GLY A 89 25.58 15.54 -12.03
N CYS A 90 25.61 16.18 -13.20
CA CYS A 90 24.43 16.72 -13.85
C CYS A 90 23.67 15.69 -14.74
N GLY A 91 24.12 14.42 -14.75
CA GLY A 91 23.42 13.26 -15.33
C GLY A 91 22.82 12.29 -14.31
N ASN A 92 23.06 12.51 -13.01
CA ASN A 92 22.36 11.76 -11.98
C ASN A 92 20.98 12.36 -11.84
N HIS A 93 20.02 11.86 -12.62
CA HIS A 93 18.61 12.02 -12.30
C HIS A 93 18.41 11.46 -10.88
N TYR A 94 18.53 12.34 -9.88
CA TYR A 94 18.08 12.06 -8.53
C TYR A 94 16.61 11.70 -8.67
N ARG A 95 16.33 10.40 -8.64
CA ARG A 95 14.95 9.91 -8.72
C ARG A 95 14.22 10.54 -7.56
N ALA A 96 12.99 11.00 -7.82
CA ALA A 96 12.11 11.47 -6.77
C ALA A 96 12.08 10.40 -5.67
N CYS A 97 12.61 10.77 -4.51
CA CYS A 97 12.70 9.85 -3.38
C CYS A 97 11.30 9.30 -3.10
N GLN A 98 11.19 7.99 -2.98
CA GLN A 98 9.92 7.32 -2.73
C GLN A 98 9.68 7.29 -1.23
N GLN A 99 8.82 8.18 -0.72
CA GLN A 99 8.54 8.26 0.71
C GLN A 99 7.68 7.06 1.17
N THR A 100 8.13 6.35 2.20
CA THR A 100 7.27 5.37 2.88
C THR A 100 6.04 6.07 3.46
N SER A 101 4.85 5.61 3.10
CA SER A 101 3.58 6.23 3.48
C SER A 101 2.43 5.23 3.49
N ILE A 102 1.37 5.57 4.22
CA ILE A 102 0.10 4.84 4.20
C ILE A 102 -1.05 5.81 3.99
N GLN A 103 -2.12 5.33 3.36
CA GLN A 103 -3.36 6.05 3.15
C GLN A 103 -4.50 5.27 3.79
N LEU A 104 -5.29 5.96 4.60
CA LEU A 104 -6.47 5.39 5.26
C LEU A 104 -7.73 6.09 4.74
N ALA A 105 -8.79 5.31 4.53
CA ALA A 105 -10.14 5.82 4.39
C ALA A 105 -10.87 5.63 5.72
N LEU A 106 -11.44 6.73 6.22
CA LEU A 106 -12.13 6.78 7.50
C LEU A 106 -13.58 7.21 7.27
N HIS A 107 -14.50 6.60 8.01
CA HIS A 107 -15.91 6.97 7.98
C HIS A 107 -16.52 6.90 9.38
N ALA A 108 -16.87 8.05 9.95
CA ALA A 108 -17.42 8.16 11.29
C ALA A 108 -18.95 7.92 11.28
N THR A 109 -19.37 6.67 11.45
CA THR A 109 -20.79 6.29 11.43
C THR A 109 -21.40 6.29 12.83
N GLY A 110 -22.42 7.12 13.04
CA GLY A 110 -23.22 7.11 14.28
C GLY A 110 -22.48 7.63 15.53
N THR A 111 -21.34 8.31 15.37
CA THR A 111 -20.71 9.01 16.49
C THR A 111 -21.54 10.24 16.85
N SER A 112 -21.67 10.56 18.14
CA SER A 112 -22.44 11.72 18.62
C SER A 112 -21.59 12.99 18.76
N GLY A 113 -20.27 12.88 18.60
CA GLY A 113 -19.34 14.01 18.72
C GLY A 113 -18.00 13.75 18.02
N PRO A 114 -17.10 14.76 18.05
CA PRO A 114 -15.77 14.66 17.47
C PRO A 114 -15.01 13.45 18.04
N THR A 115 -14.47 12.62 17.15
CA THR A 115 -13.78 11.37 17.52
C THR A 115 -12.30 11.48 17.18
N PRO A 116 -11.39 11.37 18.17
CA PRO A 116 -9.96 11.36 17.88
C PRO A 116 -9.55 10.05 17.21
N VAL A 117 -8.65 10.14 16.24
CA VAL A 117 -8.06 9.01 15.53
C VAL A 117 -6.54 9.12 15.69
N ARG A 118 -5.87 8.06 16.17
CA ARG A 118 -4.42 8.04 16.32
C ARG A 118 -3.87 6.70 15.87
N ILE A 119 -2.78 6.69 15.12
CA ILE A 119 -2.07 5.45 14.86
C ILE A 119 -1.26 5.08 16.10
N ARG A 120 -1.54 3.89 16.65
CA ARG A 120 -0.79 3.32 17.78
C ARG A 120 0.46 2.60 17.31
N LYS A 121 0.33 1.83 16.24
CA LYS A 121 1.36 0.92 15.76
C LYS A 121 1.23 0.72 14.25
N VAL A 122 2.36 0.68 13.55
CA VAL A 122 2.44 0.20 12.17
C VAL A 122 3.51 -0.88 12.10
N GLU A 123 3.15 -2.08 11.73
CA GLU A 123 4.08 -3.19 11.61
C GLU A 123 4.29 -3.54 10.14
N LEU A 124 5.56 -3.72 9.76
CA LEU A 124 5.93 -4.36 8.51
C LEU A 124 6.08 -5.86 8.77
N LEU A 125 5.44 -6.65 7.93
CA LEU A 125 5.42 -8.11 8.03
C LEU A 125 5.94 -8.71 6.72
N ASP A 126 6.55 -9.89 6.79
CA ASP A 126 6.90 -10.67 5.60
C ASP A 126 5.64 -11.32 4.97
N ALA A 127 5.83 -12.04 3.87
CA ALA A 127 4.74 -12.76 3.19
C ALA A 127 4.07 -13.86 4.06
N LYS A 128 4.73 -14.33 5.11
CA LYS A 128 4.22 -15.34 6.05
C LYS A 128 3.54 -14.72 7.28
N GLY A 129 3.60 -13.40 7.43
CA GLY A 129 3.04 -12.65 8.56
C GLY A 129 3.99 -12.52 9.75
N ALA A 130 5.28 -12.84 9.58
CA ALA A 130 6.28 -12.60 10.60
C ALA A 130 6.66 -11.11 10.64
N SER A 131 6.75 -10.54 11.84
CA SER A 131 7.12 -9.13 12.02
C SER A 131 8.58 -8.90 11.64
N LEU A 132 8.79 -7.92 10.75
CA LEU A 132 10.10 -7.45 10.31
C LEU A 132 10.52 -6.16 11.01
N GLY A 133 9.59 -5.52 11.74
CA GLY A 133 9.84 -4.29 12.47
C GLY A 133 8.61 -3.38 12.53
N GLU A 134 8.75 -2.31 13.31
CA GLU A 134 7.75 -1.26 13.45
C GLU A 134 8.15 -0.03 12.63
N LEU A 135 7.15 0.61 12.02
CA LEU A 135 7.29 1.85 11.28
C LEU A 135 6.66 2.99 12.08
N THR A 136 7.38 4.08 12.27
CA THR A 136 6.92 5.24 13.04
C THR A 136 6.08 6.17 12.17
N PRO A 137 4.79 6.39 12.47
CA PRO A 137 3.97 7.36 11.74
C PRO A 137 4.31 8.80 12.12
N LYS A 138 4.35 9.69 11.12
CA LYS A 138 4.61 11.12 11.25
C LYS A 138 3.79 11.93 10.24
N SER A 139 3.69 13.23 10.47
CA SER A 139 3.08 14.20 9.54
C SER A 139 1.68 13.80 9.03
N PRO A 140 0.68 13.65 9.92
CA PRO A 140 -0.68 13.33 9.52
C PRO A 140 -1.23 14.41 8.58
N SER A 141 -1.86 13.97 7.50
CA SER A 141 -2.49 14.86 6.52
C SER A 141 -3.83 14.31 6.06
N ARG A 142 -4.71 15.22 5.63
CA ARG A 142 -6.06 14.94 5.15
C ARG A 142 -6.19 15.46 3.73
N TRP A 143 -6.81 14.68 2.86
CA TRP A 143 -7.25 15.17 1.56
C TRP A 143 -8.37 16.20 1.74
N SER A 144 -8.17 17.38 1.18
CA SER A 144 -9.15 18.47 1.20
C SER A 144 -9.99 18.48 -0.08
N ASP A 145 -11.16 19.12 -0.03
CA ASP A 145 -12.00 19.34 -1.21
C ASP A 145 -11.31 20.22 -2.26
N ALA A 146 -10.26 20.96 -1.88
CA ALA A 146 -9.40 21.71 -2.78
C ALA A 146 -8.46 20.82 -3.61
N GLY A 147 -8.50 19.49 -3.45
CA GLY A 147 -7.68 18.56 -4.21
C GLY A 147 -6.23 18.50 -3.77
N ALA A 148 -5.95 18.79 -2.49
CA ALA A 148 -4.61 18.74 -1.92
C ALA A 148 -4.62 18.14 -0.51
N TYR A 149 -3.50 17.53 -0.13
CA TYR A 149 -3.26 17.13 1.27
C TYR A 149 -2.92 18.34 2.12
N GLN A 150 -3.57 18.47 3.27
CA GLN A 150 -3.29 19.49 4.28
C GLN A 150 -3.02 18.85 5.64
N ALA A 151 -2.36 19.59 6.53
CA ALA A 151 -2.14 19.14 7.90
C ALA A 151 -3.48 18.78 8.57
N TRP A 152 -3.48 17.70 9.34
CA TRP A 152 -4.69 17.20 10.00
C TRP A 152 -4.45 16.98 11.49
N ASP A 153 -5.38 17.46 12.31
CA ASP A 153 -5.37 17.34 13.77
C ASP A 153 -5.67 15.92 14.27
N GLN A 154 -6.10 15.05 13.35
CA GLN A 154 -6.53 13.68 13.56
C GLN A 154 -7.83 13.57 14.37
N THR A 155 -8.78 14.46 14.09
CA THR A 155 -10.14 14.41 14.59
C THR A 155 -11.11 14.21 13.43
N LEU A 156 -12.18 13.43 13.66
CA LEU A 156 -13.32 13.31 12.74
C LEU A 156 -14.59 13.87 13.36
N ALA A 157 -15.33 14.66 12.61
CA ALA A 157 -16.68 15.07 12.96
C ALA A 157 -17.69 13.91 12.78
N PRO A 158 -18.85 13.95 13.46
CA PRO A 158 -19.94 13.03 13.23
C PRO A 158 -20.36 12.94 11.75
N GLY A 159 -20.45 11.71 11.22
CA GLY A 159 -20.84 11.48 9.82
C GLY A 159 -19.75 11.78 8.78
N GLU A 160 -18.58 12.26 9.20
CA GLU A 160 -17.51 12.65 8.29
C GLU A 160 -16.88 11.42 7.59
N ARG A 161 -16.52 11.62 6.33
CA ARG A 161 -15.63 10.75 5.56
C ARG A 161 -14.33 11.48 5.31
N ALA A 162 -13.20 10.84 5.58
CA ALA A 162 -11.89 11.42 5.36
C ALA A 162 -10.96 10.42 4.67
N ALA A 163 -10.23 10.90 3.68
CA ALA A 163 -9.06 10.22 3.14
C ALA A 163 -7.82 10.88 3.76
N VAL A 164 -7.03 10.11 4.50
CA VAL A 164 -5.91 10.62 5.28
C VAL A 164 -4.62 9.89 4.91
N SER A 165 -3.50 10.56 5.05
CA SER A 165 -2.18 10.02 4.73
C SER A 165 -1.22 10.26 5.89
N TYR A 166 -0.37 9.28 6.14
CA TYR A 166 0.70 9.36 7.11
C TYR A 166 2.01 9.05 6.40
N VAL A 167 3.02 9.87 6.67
CA VAL A 167 4.39 9.55 6.34
C VAL A 167 4.89 8.56 7.39
N LEU A 168 5.64 7.54 6.99
CA LEU A 168 6.24 6.57 7.91
C LEU A 168 7.77 6.66 7.87
N SER A 169 8.43 6.12 8.91
CA SER A 169 9.87 5.88 8.87
C SER A 169 10.24 4.85 7.78
N THR A 170 11.47 4.92 7.28
CA THR A 170 12.03 3.90 6.38
C THR A 170 12.00 2.53 7.06
N PRO A 171 11.58 1.46 6.38
CA PRO A 171 11.81 0.12 6.87
C PRO A 171 13.30 -0.20 6.99
N GLY A 172 13.67 -1.12 7.87
CA GLY A 172 15.06 -1.55 8.08
C GLY A 172 15.64 -2.37 6.92
N TRP A 173 15.55 -1.91 5.68
CA TRP A 173 15.94 -2.68 4.49
C TRP A 173 17.36 -3.22 4.55
N ASN A 174 18.29 -2.43 5.08
CA ASN A 174 19.70 -2.79 5.18
C ASN A 174 19.99 -3.84 6.27
N THR A 175 19.09 -4.01 7.23
CA THR A 175 19.24 -5.00 8.31
C THR A 175 18.52 -6.32 8.00
N MET A 176 17.77 -6.37 6.89
CA MET A 176 17.14 -7.61 6.42
C MET A 176 18.15 -8.51 5.72
N GLU A 177 17.85 -9.81 5.68
CA GLU A 177 18.67 -10.80 4.98
C GLU A 177 18.86 -10.43 3.51
N GLY A 178 20.13 -10.33 3.08
CA GLY A 178 20.54 -9.91 1.74
C GLY A 178 20.53 -8.38 1.51
N GLY A 179 20.21 -7.58 2.52
CA GLY A 179 20.14 -6.13 2.45
C GLY A 179 18.99 -5.61 1.59
N MET A 180 19.05 -4.32 1.22
CA MET A 180 17.95 -3.64 0.53
C MET A 180 17.61 -4.25 -0.83
N TYR A 181 18.60 -4.47 -1.70
CA TYR A 181 18.35 -4.96 -3.06
C TYR A 181 17.77 -6.37 -3.09
N ALA A 182 18.06 -7.21 -2.09
CA ALA A 182 17.46 -8.53 -1.97
C ALA A 182 15.96 -8.49 -1.64
N GLN A 183 15.41 -7.33 -1.28
CA GLN A 183 13.97 -7.17 -1.08
C GLN A 183 13.20 -6.84 -2.37
N THR A 184 13.93 -6.59 -3.48
CA THR A 184 13.32 -6.38 -4.80
C THR A 184 12.52 -7.61 -5.22
N GLY A 185 11.27 -7.41 -5.65
CA GLY A 185 10.38 -8.49 -6.07
C GLY A 185 9.74 -9.29 -4.94
N LYS A 186 10.12 -9.05 -3.66
CA LYS A 186 9.43 -9.63 -2.52
C LYS A 186 8.11 -8.90 -2.24
N THR A 187 7.20 -9.62 -1.60
CA THR A 187 5.93 -9.09 -1.12
C THR A 187 5.92 -9.01 0.39
N PHE A 188 5.35 -7.93 0.90
CA PHE A 188 5.21 -7.63 2.32
C PHE A 188 3.75 -7.46 2.69
N GLN A 189 3.48 -7.43 3.99
CA GLN A 189 2.19 -7.03 4.54
C GLN A 189 2.42 -5.87 5.50
N VAL A 190 1.46 -4.95 5.59
CA VAL A 190 1.47 -3.88 6.57
C VAL A 190 0.23 -3.99 7.43
N ARG A 191 0.44 -4.05 8.74
CA ARG A 191 -0.63 -4.09 9.75
C ARG A 191 -0.60 -2.79 10.54
N VAL A 192 -1.74 -2.12 10.62
CA VAL A 192 -1.89 -0.84 11.30
C VAL A 192 -2.89 -1.02 12.44
N THR A 193 -2.47 -0.65 13.64
CA THR A 193 -3.36 -0.52 14.80
C THR A 193 -3.70 0.95 14.99
N VAL A 194 -4.96 1.30 14.79
CA VAL A 194 -5.51 2.65 14.90
C VAL A 194 -6.39 2.73 16.14
N LEU A 195 -6.06 3.64 17.06
CA LEU A 195 -6.94 4.01 18.16
C LEU A 195 -8.00 4.97 17.63
N VAL A 196 -9.25 4.56 17.68
CA VAL A 196 -10.44 5.35 17.36
C VAL A 196 -11.21 5.60 18.64
N GLY A 197 -11.23 6.85 19.11
CA GLY A 197 -11.78 7.17 20.43
C GLY A 197 -11.02 6.39 21.52
N ALA A 198 -11.67 5.37 22.08
CA ALA A 198 -11.11 4.49 23.10
C ALA A 198 -10.91 3.03 22.64
N LYS A 199 -11.11 2.73 21.34
CA LYS A 199 -11.05 1.36 20.80
C LYS A 199 -9.93 1.24 19.78
N ASP A 200 -9.18 0.15 19.84
CA ASP A 200 -8.22 -0.19 18.81
C ASP A 200 -8.92 -0.88 17.62
N ARG A 201 -8.51 -0.49 16.43
CA ARG A 201 -8.91 -1.07 15.14
C ARG A 201 -7.65 -1.55 14.44
N VAL A 202 -7.64 -2.82 14.05
CA VAL A 202 -6.54 -3.40 13.29
C VAL A 202 -6.98 -3.52 11.84
N VAL A 203 -6.21 -2.92 10.95
CA VAL A 203 -6.37 -3.04 9.50
C VAL A 203 -5.08 -3.55 8.88
N GLU A 204 -5.18 -4.33 7.83
CA GLU A 204 -4.03 -4.97 7.20
C GLU A 204 -4.14 -4.91 5.68
N LYS A 205 -3.00 -4.72 5.02
CA LYS A 205 -2.88 -4.82 3.57
C LYS A 205 -1.74 -5.77 3.23
N LYS A 206 -2.02 -6.70 2.32
CA LYS A 206 -1.11 -7.77 1.92
C LYS A 206 -0.55 -7.51 0.52
N ALA A 207 0.44 -8.31 0.15
CA ALA A 207 1.04 -8.33 -1.19
C ALA A 207 1.57 -6.96 -1.65
N ILE A 208 2.19 -6.21 -0.73
CA ILE A 208 2.79 -4.91 -1.03
C ILE A 208 4.21 -5.13 -1.52
N GLN A 209 4.56 -4.60 -2.68
CA GLN A 209 5.94 -4.60 -3.18
C GLN A 209 6.63 -3.30 -2.80
N PRO A 210 7.92 -3.35 -2.42
CA PRO A 210 8.66 -2.15 -2.08
C PRO A 210 9.07 -1.42 -3.36
N ALA A 211 9.03 -0.09 -3.33
CA ALA A 211 9.51 0.79 -4.38
C ALA A 211 11.04 0.97 -4.28
N ILE A 212 11.79 -0.14 -4.29
CA ILE A 212 13.25 -0.16 -4.21
C ILE A 212 13.84 0.07 -5.59
N ALA A 213 14.79 1.00 -5.67
CA ALA A 213 15.52 1.23 -6.92
C ALA A 213 16.46 0.05 -7.22
N PRO A 214 16.65 -0.31 -8.50
CA PRO A 214 17.70 -1.25 -8.88
C PRO A 214 19.08 -0.69 -8.48
N PRO A 215 20.07 -1.55 -8.19
CA PRO A 215 21.40 -1.10 -7.85
C PRO A 215 22.02 -0.27 -8.97
N PRO A 216 22.84 0.75 -8.66
CA PRO A 216 23.57 1.49 -9.67
C PRO A 216 24.46 0.53 -10.45
N VAL A 217 24.36 0.57 -11.78
CA VAL A 217 25.24 -0.22 -12.67
C VAL A 217 26.62 0.44 -12.65
N PRO A 218 27.70 -0.28 -12.35
CA PRO A 218 29.05 0.25 -12.51
C PRO A 218 29.27 0.61 -13.98
N THR A 219 29.59 1.87 -14.25
CA THR A 219 30.01 2.36 -15.58
C THR A 219 31.51 2.21 -15.75
#